data_AF-A0A6P0SMK0-F1
#
_entry.id   AF-A0A6P0SMK0-F1
#
_cell.length_a   1.000
_cell.length_b   1.000
_cell.length_c   1.000
_cell.angle_alpha   90.00
_cell.angle_beta   90.00
_cell.angle_gamma   90.00
#
_symmetry.space_group_name_H-M   'P 1'
#
loop_
_entity.id
_entity.type
_entity.pdbx_description
1 polymer ?
#
loop_
_entity_poly.entity_id
_entity_poly.type
_entity_poly.pdbx_seq_one_letter_code
_entity_poly.pdbx_strand_id
1 'polypeptide(L)' 'RQGIQNYVARVKESRRRERRHSSFYVGLYSQTWVNLKDVCLELVTELMKLNPNKRKYYQRGLRARLLIESAF' A
#
# COMPACT_ATOMS: atom_id res chain seq x y z
N ARG A 1 1.98 25.94 -10.20
CA ARG A 1 0.94 25.00 -9.70
C ARG A 1 1.38 23.50 -9.78
N GLN A 2 2.68 23.16 -9.73
CA GLN A 2 3.14 21.76 -9.82
C GLN A 2 2.86 20.91 -8.56
N GLY A 3 2.84 21.52 -7.37
CA GLY A 3 2.65 20.78 -6.11
C GLY A 3 1.32 20.01 -6.01
N ILE A 4 0.22 20.64 -6.44
CA ILE A 4 -1.12 20.03 -6.43
C ILE A 4 -1.20 18.88 -7.44
N GLN A 5 -0.57 19.02 -8.60
CA GLN A 5 -0.61 18.00 -9.65
C GLN A 5 0.16 16.74 -9.24
N ASN A 6 1.29 16.87 -8.54
CA ASN A 6 2.05 15.73 -8.01
C ASN A 6 1.31 14.99 -6.89
N TYR A 7 0.50 15.72 -6.13
CA TYR A 7 -0.25 15.17 -5.01
C TYR A 7 -1.53 14.46 -5.48
N VAL A 8 -2.32 15.11 -6.34
CA VAL A 8 -3.64 14.65 -6.79
C VAL A 8 -3.54 13.73 -8.02
N ALA A 9 -2.72 14.08 -9.01
CA ALA A 9 -2.66 13.38 -10.28
C ALA A 9 -1.64 12.24 -10.28
N ARG A 10 -1.86 11.27 -11.17
CA ARG A 10 -0.92 10.16 -11.41
C ARG A 10 0.36 10.71 -12.08
N VAL A 11 1.45 10.73 -11.33
CA VAL A 11 2.77 11.14 -11.84
C VAL A 11 3.31 10.09 -12.81
N LYS A 12 3.69 10.51 -14.02
CA LYS A 12 4.42 9.69 -14.99
C LYS A 12 5.91 10.00 -14.86
N GLU A 13 6.67 9.06 -14.31
CA GLU A 13 8.13 9.15 -14.19
C GLU A 13 8.79 8.57 -15.44
N SER A 14 9.85 9.21 -15.94
CA SER A 14 10.61 8.66 -17.06
C SER A 14 11.26 7.33 -16.65
N ARG A 15 11.30 6.36 -17.57
CA ARG A 15 11.91 5.02 -17.39
C ARG A 15 11.21 4.06 -16.42
N ARG A 16 10.10 4.47 -15.78
CA ARG A 16 9.34 3.55 -14.94
C ARG A 16 8.46 2.64 -15.80
N ARG A 17 8.58 1.33 -15.64
CA ARG A 17 7.74 0.34 -16.35
C ARG A 17 6.33 0.27 -15.75
N GLU A 18 6.25 0.34 -14.42
CA GLU A 18 4.99 0.16 -13.70
C GLU A 18 4.32 1.49 -13.38
N ARG A 19 3.00 1.54 -13.60
CA ARG A 19 2.18 2.69 -13.25
C ARG A 19 2.11 2.84 -11.72
N ARG A 20 2.21 4.07 -11.20
CA ARG A 20 1.94 4.39 -9.78
C ARG A 20 0.61 5.10 -9.60
N HIS A 21 0.03 4.96 -8.41
CA HIS A 21 -1.03 5.84 -7.93
C HIS A 21 -0.43 7.14 -7.39
N SER A 22 -1.24 8.21 -7.34
CA SER A 22 -0.84 9.48 -6.73
C SER A 22 -0.70 9.33 -5.21
N SER A 23 0.10 10.19 -4.57
CA SER A 23 0.28 10.14 -3.12
C SER A 23 -1.04 10.39 -2.38
N PHE A 24 -1.90 11.27 -2.90
CA PHE A 24 -3.25 11.48 -2.36
C PHE A 24 -4.10 10.21 -2.42
N TYR A 25 -4.12 9.53 -3.58
CA TYR A 25 -4.87 8.28 -3.73
C TYR A 25 -4.38 7.21 -2.75
N VAL A 26 -3.06 7.07 -2.59
CA VAL A 26 -2.47 6.10 -1.65
C VAL A 26 -2.88 6.43 -0.22
N GLY A 27 -2.84 7.70 0.18
CA GLY A 27 -3.31 8.14 1.50
C GLY A 27 -4.79 7.84 1.73
N LEU A 28 -5.66 8.23 0.79
CA LEU A 28 -7.10 7.97 0.90
C LEU A 28 -7.43 6.48 0.98
N TYR A 29 -6.77 5.66 0.15
CA TYR A 29 -6.99 4.22 0.11
C TYR A 29 -6.40 3.49 1.33
N SER A 30 -5.37 4.06 1.97
CA SER A 30 -4.76 3.49 3.16
C SER A 30 -5.73 3.38 4.33
N GLN A 31 -6.72 4.28 4.43
CA GLN A 31 -7.77 4.21 5.44
C GLN A 31 -8.57 2.90 5.34
N THR A 32 -8.92 2.50 4.11
CA THR A 32 -9.62 1.24 3.84
C THR A 32 -8.80 0.03 4.29
N TRP A 33 -7.48 0.08 4.09
CA TRP A 33 -6.57 -0.99 4.53
C TRP A 33 -6.49 -1.10 6.05
N VAL A 34 -6.41 0.02 6.76
CA VAL A 34 -6.39 0.01 8.24
C VAL A 34 -7.71 -0.52 8.79
N ASN A 35 -8.85 -0.10 8.22
CA ASN A 35 -10.17 -0.54 8.67
C ASN A 35 -10.42 -2.04 8.47
N LEU A 36 -9.86 -2.64 7.43
CA LEU A 36 -10.05 -4.07 7.12
C LEU A 36 -8.98 -4.98 7.72
N LYS A 37 -7.96 -4.40 8.37
CA LYS A 37 -6.76 -5.14 8.80
C LYS A 37 -7.09 -6.33 9.71
N ASP A 38 -7.99 -6.12 10.68
CA ASP A 38 -8.26 -7.10 11.73
C ASP A 38 -9.03 -8.29 11.17
N VAL A 39 -9.94 -8.03 10.22
CA VAL A 39 -10.70 -9.05 9.50
C VAL A 39 -9.79 -9.86 8.56
N CYS A 40 -8.79 -9.22 7.95
CA CYS A 40 -7.93 -9.88 6.96
C CYS A 40 -6.67 -10.52 7.55
N LEU A 41 -6.30 -10.25 8.79
CA LEU A 41 -5.00 -10.65 9.35
C LEU A 41 -4.83 -12.18 9.40
N GLU A 42 -5.88 -12.89 9.80
CA GLU A 42 -5.88 -14.35 9.85
C GLU A 42 -5.75 -14.95 8.44
N LEU A 43 -6.56 -14.46 7.50
CA LEU A 43 -6.49 -14.88 6.10
C LEU A 43 -5.10 -14.64 5.49
N VAL A 44 -4.51 -13.46 5.73
CA VAL A 44 -3.16 -13.14 5.24
C VAL A 44 -2.12 -14.09 5.85
N THR A 45 -2.27 -14.44 7.12
CA THR A 45 -1.36 -15.38 7.81
C THR A 45 -1.42 -16.76 7.16
N GLU A 46 -2.60 -17.28 6.86
CA GLU A 46 -2.76 -18.56 6.16
C GLU A 46 -2.23 -18.50 4.73
N LEU A 47 -2.48 -17.41 3.99
CA LEU A 47 -1.92 -17.21 2.66
C LEU A 47 -0.39 -17.16 2.65
N MET A 48 0.24 -16.61 3.70
CA MET A 48 1.70 -16.60 3.86
C MET A 48 2.27 -17.99 4.11
N LYS A 49 1.54 -18.86 4.81
CA LYS A 49 1.92 -20.28 5.00
C LYS A 49 1.80 -21.05 3.69
N LEU A 50 0.71 -20.86 2.95
CA LEU A 50 0.44 -21.53 1.68
C LEU A 50 1.39 -21.11 0.56
N ASN A 51 1.83 -19.84 0.54
CA ASN A 51 2.70 -19.30 -0.51
C ASN A 51 4.00 -18.69 0.06
N PRO A 52 4.96 -19.52 0.52
CA PRO A 52 6.21 -19.02 1.11
C PRO A 52 7.03 -18.15 0.16
N ASN A 53 7.00 -18.44 -1.14
CA ASN A 53 7.66 -17.65 -2.19
C ASN A 53 7.14 -16.20 -2.29
N LYS A 54 5.91 -15.93 -1.81
CA LYS A 54 5.29 -14.60 -1.80
C LYS A 54 5.42 -13.90 -0.44
N ARG A 55 5.98 -14.57 0.57
CA ARG A 55 6.08 -14.05 1.96
C ARG A 55 6.69 -12.65 2.03
N LYS A 56 7.72 -12.38 1.21
CA LYS A 56 8.36 -11.05 1.12
C LYS A 56 7.38 -9.93 0.74
N TYR A 57 6.39 -10.22 -0.10
CA TYR A 57 5.41 -9.22 -0.53
C TYR A 57 4.36 -8.98 0.56
N TYR A 58 3.91 -10.03 1.23
CA TYR A 58 3.01 -9.90 2.39
C TYR A 58 3.67 -9.11 3.53
N GLN A 59 4.93 -9.40 3.86
CA GLN A 59 5.68 -8.65 4.88
C GLN A 59 5.84 -7.17 4.51
N ARG A 60 6.04 -6.84 3.23
CA ARG A 60 6.05 -5.45 2.76
C ARG A 60 4.69 -4.77 2.96
N GLY A 61 3.59 -5.48 2.73
CA GLY A 61 2.24 -4.99 3.03
C GLY A 61 2.02 -4.73 4.52
N LEU A 62 2.45 -5.67 5.38
CA LEU A 62 2.39 -5.51 6.84
C LEU A 62 3.21 -4.31 7.32
N ARG A 63 4.41 -4.12 6.79
CA ARG A 63 5.24 -2.94 7.09
C ARG A 63 4.58 -1.64 6.62
N ALA A 64 3.97 -1.63 5.43
CA ALA A 64 3.25 -0.46 4.94
C ALA A 64 2.08 -0.09 5.87
N ARG A 65 1.32 -1.09 6.35
CA ARG A 65 0.25 -0.89 7.34
C ARG A 65 0.77 -0.26 8.62
N LEU A 66 1.86 -0.79 9.20
CA LEU A 66 2.46 -0.24 10.42
C LEU A 66 2.90 1.23 10.25
N LEU A 67 3.46 1.57 9.09
CA LEU A 67 3.85 2.94 8.78
C LEU A 67 2.64 3.88 8.68
N ILE A 68 1.54 3.40 8.07
CA ILE A 68 0.28 4.16 7.99
C ILE A 68 -0.25 4.40 9.41
N GLU A 69 -0.30 3.36 10.25
CA GLU A 69 -0.77 3.48 11.64
C GLU A 69 0.09 4.41 12.49
N SER A 70 1.41 4.43 12.28
CA SER A 70 2.31 5.33 13.02
C SER A 70 2.24 6.79 12.59
N ALA A 71 1.59 7.07 11.46
CA ALA A 71 1.44 8.42 10.92
C ALA A 71 0.17 9.13 11.42
N PHE A 72 -0.70 8.41 12.13
CA PHE A 72 -1.91 8.91 12.79
C PHE A 72 -1.75 8.80 14.31
#